data_AF-C5EZH9-F1
#
_entry.id   AF-C5EZH9-F1
#
_cell.length_a   1.000
_cell.length_b   1.000
_cell.length_c   1.000
_cell.angle_alpha   90.00
_cell.angle_beta   90.00
_cell.angle_gamma   90.00
#
_symmetry.space_group_name_H-M   'P 1'
#
loop_
_entity.id
_entity.type
_entity.pdbx_description
1 polymer ?
#
loop_
_entity_poly.entity_id
_entity_poly.type
_entity_poly.pdbx_seq_one_letter_code
_entity_poly.pdbx_strand_id
1 'polypeptide(L)'
;MKLNQYYKIPSLVNSNLAIALKFGFDGLHCNGMQMQQIAEAKKKISLVFYSAHSSKEILQADLEGANGITISPIFKTQNKGQPLGIDFLEKLNPKNYQAEIFALGGIIGAKEVEAISKTSIKNFASIRYFLS
;
A
#
# COMPACT_ATOMS: atom_id res chain seq x y z
N MET A 1 -12.98 4.16 14.27
CA MET A 1 -12.45 2.91 14.85
C MET A 1 -13.51 1.89 15.25
N LYS A 2 -14.64 2.25 15.89
CA LYS A 2 -15.63 1.25 16.36
C LYS A 2 -16.09 0.24 15.30
N LEU A 3 -16.33 0.67 14.06
CA LEU A 3 -16.72 -0.22 12.95
C LEU A 3 -15.61 -1.23 12.60
N ASN A 4 -14.39 -0.73 12.38
CA ASN A 4 -13.22 -1.55 12.10
C ASN A 4 -12.91 -2.55 13.23
N GLN A 5 -13.03 -2.11 14.49
CA GLN A 5 -12.86 -2.97 15.66
C GLN A 5 -13.91 -4.09 15.71
N TYR A 6 -15.17 -3.79 15.40
CA TYR A 6 -16.25 -4.78 15.34
C TYR A 6 -15.94 -5.88 14.33
N TYR A 7 -15.46 -5.52 13.14
CA TYR A 7 -15.07 -6.47 12.09
C TYR A 7 -13.64 -7.00 12.22
N LYS A 8 -12.90 -6.59 13.25
CA LYS A 8 -11.48 -6.92 13.46
C LYS A 8 -10.59 -6.58 12.24
N ILE A 9 -10.90 -5.47 11.57
CA ILE A 9 -10.15 -4.97 10.43
C ILE A 9 -9.20 -3.87 10.92
N PRO A 10 -7.88 -3.97 10.72
CA PRO A 10 -6.95 -2.92 11.09
C PRO A 10 -7.28 -1.59 10.41
N SER A 11 -7.08 -0.49 11.13
CA SER A 11 -7.28 0.87 10.64
C SER A 11 -5.95 1.61 10.58
N LEU A 12 -5.64 2.19 9.42
CA LEU A 12 -4.44 2.97 9.20
C LEU A 12 -4.81 4.41 8.86
N VAL A 13 -4.00 5.36 9.32
CA VAL A 13 -4.12 6.78 8.93
C VAL A 13 -3.00 7.17 7.98
N ASN A 14 -3.30 8.02 7.01
CA ASN A 14 -2.29 8.49 6.05
C ASN A 14 -1.38 9.56 6.65
N SER A 15 -0.07 9.40 6.46
CA SER A 15 1.03 10.36 6.65
C SER A 15 1.25 10.98 8.03
N ASN A 16 0.28 10.93 8.94
CA ASN A 16 0.36 11.62 10.23
C ASN A 16 0.42 10.64 11.41
N LEU A 17 1.64 10.33 11.85
CA LEU A 17 1.89 9.45 12.99
C LEU A 17 1.30 9.98 14.30
N ALA A 18 1.34 11.30 14.52
CA ALA A 18 0.80 11.89 15.74
C ALA A 18 -0.72 11.67 15.84
N ILE A 19 -1.45 11.80 14.72
CA ILE A 19 -2.88 11.46 14.64
C ILE A 19 -3.09 9.96 14.87
N ALA A 20 -2.24 9.11 14.30
CA ALA A 20 -2.33 7.66 14.47
C ALA A 20 -2.32 7.29 15.95
N LEU A 21 -1.31 7.78 16.68
CA LEU A 21 -1.11 7.52 18.10
C LEU A 21 -2.20 8.18 18.97
N LYS A 22 -2.52 9.45 18.70
CA LYS A 22 -3.50 10.22 19.50
C LYS A 22 -4.88 9.57 19.49
N PHE A 23 -5.30 9.03 18.36
CA PHE A 23 -6.64 8.47 18.19
C PHE A 23 -6.68 6.94 18.24
N GLY A 24 -5.53 6.26 18.40
CA GLY A 24 -5.45 4.82 18.58
C GLY A 24 -5.59 3.99 17.30
N PHE A 25 -5.21 4.54 16.14
CA PHE A 25 -5.15 3.75 14.90
C PHE A 25 -4.15 2.60 15.04
N ASP A 26 -4.40 1.52 14.30
CA ASP A 26 -3.55 0.31 14.31
C ASP A 26 -2.27 0.52 13.48
N GLY A 27 -2.26 1.50 12.59
CA GLY A 27 -1.11 1.81 11.77
C GLY A 27 -1.05 3.18 11.10
N LEU A 28 0.08 3.40 10.44
CA LEU A 28 0.40 4.56 9.63
C LEU A 28 0.63 4.13 8.19
N HIS A 29 0.09 4.87 7.22
CA HIS A 29 0.49 4.75 5.82
C HIS A 29 1.36 5.96 5.45
N CYS A 30 2.67 5.76 5.34
CA CYS A 30 3.64 6.76 4.89
C CYS A 30 3.46 7.03 3.38
N ASN A 31 3.43 8.30 3.00
CA ASN A 31 3.43 8.67 1.58
C ASN A 31 4.85 8.58 0.96
N GLY A 32 4.95 8.78 -0.35
CA GLY A 32 6.20 8.65 -1.12
C GLY A 32 7.36 9.58 -0.72
N MET A 33 7.13 10.55 0.17
CA MET A 33 8.16 11.45 0.70
C MET A 33 8.63 11.04 2.11
N GLN A 34 8.06 10.00 2.69
CA GLN A 34 8.25 9.62 4.10
C GLN A 34 9.05 8.32 4.27
N MET A 35 9.88 7.95 3.29
CA MET A 35 10.71 6.74 3.34
C MET A 35 11.51 6.63 4.65
N GLN A 36 12.22 7.69 5.00
CA GLN A 36 13.07 7.75 6.20
C GLN A 36 12.28 7.70 7.53
N GLN A 37 10.95 7.79 7.48
CA GLN A 37 10.10 7.76 8.68
C GLN A 37 9.61 6.34 9.00
N ILE A 38 9.77 5.38 8.09
CA ILE A 38 9.24 4.01 8.26
C ILE A 38 9.83 3.36 9.52
N ALA A 39 11.16 3.30 9.64
CA ALA A 39 11.83 2.66 10.76
C ALA A 39 11.48 3.30 12.12
N GLU A 40 11.41 4.63 12.17
CA GLU A 40 11.02 5.36 13.40
C GLU A 40 9.54 5.17 13.75
N ALA A 41 8.66 5.12 12.75
CA ALA A 41 7.25 4.83 12.97
C ALA A 41 7.06 3.40 13.50
N LYS A 42 7.79 2.42 12.96
CA LYS A 42 7.74 1.01 13.39
C LYS A 42 8.07 0.79 14.87
N LYS A 43 8.87 1.67 15.48
CA LYS A 43 9.15 1.65 16.92
C LYS A 43 7.95 2.08 17.78
N LYS A 44 6.97 2.76 17.18
CA LYS A 44 5.85 3.41 17.88
C LYS A 44 4.49 2.82 17.52
N ILE A 45 4.34 2.20 16.35
CA ILE A 45 3.07 1.65 15.88
C ILE A 45 3.29 0.33 15.12
N SER A 46 2.34 -0.59 15.28
CA SER A 46 2.49 -1.98 14.83
C SER A 46 2.48 -2.14 13.32
N LEU A 47 1.61 -1.43 12.61
CA LEU A 47 1.50 -1.48 11.15
C LEU A 47 2.02 -0.20 10.52
N VAL A 48 3.03 -0.32 9.66
CA VAL A 48 3.52 0.81 8.85
C VAL A 48 3.51 0.42 7.38
N PHE A 49 2.76 1.17 6.59
CA PHE A 49 2.64 0.99 5.15
C PHE A 49 3.39 2.10 4.42
N TYR A 50 3.80 1.86 3.17
CA TYR A 50 4.46 2.86 2.35
C TYR A 50 3.90 2.92 0.92
N SER A 51 3.75 4.14 0.39
CA SER A 51 3.39 4.40 -1.01
C SER A 51 4.63 4.45 -1.90
N ALA A 52 4.88 3.39 -2.67
CA ALA A 52 5.98 3.28 -3.62
C ALA A 52 5.55 3.56 -5.07
N HIS A 53 6.53 3.97 -5.87
CA HIS A 53 6.40 4.25 -7.31
C HIS A 53 7.46 3.56 -8.18
N SER A 54 8.35 2.76 -7.58
CA SER A 54 9.42 2.05 -8.30
C SER A 54 9.89 0.80 -7.55
N SER A 55 10.53 -0.15 -8.23
CA SER A 55 11.09 -1.35 -7.59
C SER A 55 12.18 -1.01 -6.57
N LYS A 56 12.92 0.08 -6.78
CA LYS A 56 13.93 0.59 -5.84
C LYS A 56 13.27 1.05 -4.54
N GLU A 57 12.15 1.75 -4.63
CA GLU A 57 11.39 2.17 -3.45
C GLU A 57 10.75 0.99 -2.72
N ILE A 58 10.24 -0.01 -3.44
CA ILE A 58 9.73 -1.25 -2.82
C ILE A 58 10.83 -1.89 -1.97
N LEU A 59 12.01 -2.09 -2.57
CA LEU A 59 13.14 -2.70 -1.87
C LEU A 59 13.58 -1.86 -0.66
N GLN A 60 13.69 -0.54 -0.81
CA GLN A 60 14.08 0.32 0.30
C GLN A 60 13.04 0.28 1.43
N ALA A 61 11.75 0.40 1.11
CA ALA A 61 10.69 0.39 2.13
C ALA A 61 10.63 -0.96 2.88
N ASP A 62 10.88 -2.07 2.18
CA ASP A 62 11.00 -3.41 2.77
C ASP A 62 12.17 -3.47 3.77
N LEU A 63 13.35 -2.96 3.37
CA LEU A 63 14.54 -2.89 4.24
C LEU A 63 14.33 -1.99 5.46
N GLU A 64 13.59 -0.89 5.32
CA GLU A 64 13.20 -0.03 6.44
C GLU A 64 12.14 -0.66 7.38
N GLY A 65 11.61 -1.83 7.01
CA GLY A 65 10.70 -2.62 7.84
C GLY A 65 9.22 -2.30 7.66
N ALA A 66 8.81 -1.79 6.49
CA ALA A 66 7.40 -1.65 6.16
C ALA A 66 6.68 -3.00 6.25
N ASN A 67 5.45 -3.00 6.78
CA ASN A 67 4.58 -4.17 6.79
C ASN A 67 3.87 -4.38 5.46
N GLY A 68 3.55 -3.27 4.77
CA GLY A 68 2.86 -3.30 3.51
C GLY A 68 3.33 -2.18 2.60
N ILE A 69 3.36 -2.43 1.30
CA ILE A 69 3.81 -1.47 0.30
C ILE A 69 2.74 -1.40 -0.77
N THR A 70 2.14 -0.22 -0.96
CA THR A 70 1.28 0.01 -2.12
C THR A 70 2.14 0.50 -3.28
N ILE A 71 1.97 -0.11 -4.46
CA ILE A 71 2.66 0.29 -5.69
C ILE A 71 1.66 0.89 -6.67
N SER A 72 1.91 2.12 -7.12
CA SER A 72 0.93 2.86 -7.92
C SER A 72 1.54 3.90 -8.87
N PRO A 73 0.78 4.35 -9.89
CA PRO A 73 -0.47 3.76 -10.35
C PRO A 73 -0.23 2.53 -11.24
N ILE A 74 -0.94 1.42 -11.02
CA ILE A 74 -0.87 0.22 -11.89
C ILE A 74 -1.65 0.45 -13.19
N PHE A 75 -2.83 1.04 -13.10
CA PHE A 75 -3.67 1.41 -14.23
C PHE A 75 -3.85 2.93 -14.31
N LYS A 76 -4.33 3.41 -15.46
CA LYS A 76 -4.60 4.83 -15.68
C LYS A 76 -5.56 5.36 -14.62
N THR A 77 -5.22 6.51 -14.03
CA THR A 77 -6.11 7.24 -13.11
C THR A 77 -6.00 8.74 -13.36
N GLN A 78 -7.08 9.47 -13.14
CA GLN A 78 -7.12 10.92 -13.34
C GLN A 78 -6.03 11.63 -12.52
N ASN A 79 -5.37 12.61 -13.12
CA ASN A 79 -4.38 13.49 -12.48
C ASN A 79 -3.19 12.75 -11.82
N LYS A 80 -2.86 11.54 -12.29
CA LYS A 80 -1.61 10.86 -11.95
C LYS A 80 -0.76 10.67 -13.20
N GLY A 81 0.53 10.44 -12.99
CA GLY A 81 1.50 10.16 -14.05
C GLY A 81 1.19 8.86 -14.81
N GLN A 82 2.12 8.47 -15.70
CA GLN A 82 1.98 7.25 -16.49
C GLN A 82 1.84 6.01 -15.59
N PRO A 83 0.92 5.08 -15.92
CA PRO A 83 0.79 3.83 -15.19
C PRO A 83 2.03 2.95 -15.35
N LEU A 84 2.38 2.22 -14.29
CA LEU A 84 3.44 1.22 -14.28
C LEU A 84 3.07 -0.02 -15.11
N GLY A 85 1.78 -0.34 -15.20
CA GLY A 85 1.25 -1.47 -15.96
C GLY A 85 1.30 -2.80 -15.22
N ILE A 86 0.60 -3.79 -15.78
CA ILE A 86 0.58 -5.17 -15.26
C ILE A 86 1.95 -5.83 -15.37
N ASP A 87 2.68 -5.57 -16.46
CA ASP A 87 4.04 -6.08 -16.69
C ASP A 87 5.01 -5.70 -15.56
N PHE A 88 4.76 -4.59 -14.86
CA PHE A 88 5.54 -4.24 -13.67
C PHE A 88 5.30 -5.22 -12.52
N LEU A 89 4.04 -5.59 -12.26
CA LEU A 89 3.68 -6.55 -11.22
C LEU A 89 4.21 -7.95 -11.54
N GLU A 90 4.17 -8.38 -12.81
CA GLU A 90 4.67 -9.69 -13.25
C GLU A 90 6.17 -9.87 -13.03
N LYS A 91 6.93 -8.78 -13.06
CA LYS A 91 8.38 -8.79 -12.78
C LYS A 91 8.71 -8.89 -11.30
N LEU A 92 7.74 -8.66 -10.41
CA LEU A 92 7.94 -8.80 -8.96
C LEU A 92 7.71 -10.24 -8.53
N ASN A 93 8.48 -10.70 -7.56
CA ASN A 93 8.22 -11.95 -6.86
C ASN A 93 7.97 -11.62 -5.39
N PRO A 94 6.75 -11.87 -4.85
CA PRO A 94 6.42 -11.53 -3.47
C PRO A 94 7.33 -12.24 -2.45
N LYS A 95 7.95 -13.37 -2.80
CA LYS A 95 8.90 -14.08 -1.92
C LYS A 95 10.21 -13.32 -1.68
N ASN A 96 10.48 -12.28 -2.46
CA ASN A 96 11.69 -11.47 -2.31
C ASN A 96 11.56 -10.36 -1.26
N TYR A 97 10.37 -10.21 -0.65
CA TYR A 97 10.04 -9.12 0.25
C TYR A 97 9.39 -9.67 1.52
N GLN A 98 9.66 -9.03 2.64
CA GLN A 98 8.98 -9.31 3.90
C GLN A 98 7.65 -8.56 3.99
N ALA A 99 7.58 -7.38 3.39
CA ALA A 99 6.37 -6.59 3.25
C ALA A 99 5.41 -7.20 2.24
N GLU A 100 4.11 -7.13 2.54
CA GLU A 100 3.09 -7.44 1.55
C GLU A 100 2.99 -6.32 0.50
N ILE A 101 2.98 -6.67 -0.78
CA ILE A 101 2.86 -5.70 -1.87
C ILE A 101 1.42 -5.65 -2.35
N PHE A 102 0.86 -4.45 -2.46
CA PHE A 102 -0.51 -4.19 -2.91
C PHE A 102 -0.49 -3.36 -4.19
N ALA A 103 -1.09 -3.88 -5.26
CA ALA A 103 -1.37 -3.11 -6.46
C ALA A 103 -2.36 -1.97 -6.14
N LEU A 104 -2.07 -0.75 -6.58
CA LEU A 104 -2.93 0.41 -6.34
C LEU A 104 -2.95 1.35 -7.56
N GLY A 105 -4.06 2.07 -7.71
CA GLY A 105 -4.21 3.13 -8.71
C GLY A 105 -4.85 2.65 -10.02
N GLY A 106 -5.98 3.27 -10.36
CA GLY A 106 -6.74 2.96 -11.58
C GLY A 106 -7.53 1.64 -11.53
N ILE A 107 -7.59 0.95 -10.40
CA ILE A 107 -8.36 -0.27 -10.19
C ILE A 107 -9.80 0.12 -9.87
N ILE A 108 -10.70 0.02 -10.85
CA ILE A 108 -12.07 0.56 -10.74
C ILE A 108 -13.16 -0.47 -11.03
N GLY A 109 -12.83 -1.62 -11.61
CA GLY A 109 -13.79 -2.68 -11.87
C GLY A 109 -13.17 -4.07 -11.91
N ALA A 110 -14.01 -5.06 -12.20
CA ALA A 110 -13.63 -6.47 -12.23
C ALA A 110 -12.51 -6.78 -13.23
N LYS A 111 -12.44 -6.03 -14.34
CA LYS A 111 -11.40 -6.19 -15.36
C LYS A 111 -9.99 -5.98 -14.79
N GLU A 112 -9.78 -4.93 -14.01
CA GLU A 112 -8.47 -4.66 -13.39
C GLU A 112 -8.13 -5.68 -12.31
N VAL A 113 -9.12 -6.09 -11.52
CA VAL A 113 -8.96 -7.13 -10.48
C VAL A 113 -8.60 -8.48 -11.11
N GLU A 114 -9.28 -8.86 -12.19
CA GLU A 114 -9.00 -10.09 -12.94
C GLU A 114 -7.57 -10.07 -13.50
N ALA A 115 -7.14 -8.95 -14.07
CA ALA A 115 -5.77 -8.79 -14.57
C ALA A 115 -4.72 -8.94 -13.44
N ILE A 116 -4.94 -8.31 -12.28
CA ILE A 116 -4.04 -8.44 -11.11
C ILE A 116 -4.00 -9.88 -10.61
N SER A 117 -5.14 -10.59 -10.58
CA SER A 117 -5.24 -11.96 -10.07
C SER A 117 -4.38 -12.98 -10.83
N LYS A 118 -4.04 -12.66 -12.08
CA LYS A 118 -3.18 -13.46 -12.97
C LYS A 118 -1.68 -13.20 -12.74
N THR A 119 -1.32 -12.20 -11.93
CA THR A 119 0.07 -11.88 -11.60
C THR A 119 0.53 -12.58 -10.32
N SER A 120 1.83 -12.47 -10.03
CA SER A 120 2.42 -12.92 -8.75
C SER A 120 1.97 -12.06 -7.56
N ILE A 121 1.64 -10.79 -7.78
CA ILE A 121 1.13 -9.85 -6.77
C ILE A 121 -0.38 -9.84 -6.81
N LYS A 122 -1.02 -10.61 -5.92
CA LYS A 122 -2.49 -10.80 -5.92
C LYS A 122 -3.25 -9.83 -5.02
N ASN A 123 -2.55 -9.09 -4.17
CA ASN A 123 -3.16 -8.12 -3.28
C ASN A 123 -3.40 -6.80 -4.02
N PHE A 124 -4.52 -6.14 -3.75
CA PHE A 124 -4.79 -4.81 -4.29
C PHE A 124 -5.51 -3.91 -3.29
N ALA A 125 -5.38 -2.60 -3.50
CA ALA A 125 -6.11 -1.57 -2.78
C ALA A 125 -6.83 -0.66 -3.78
N SER A 126 -8.00 -0.17 -3.41
CA SER A 126 -8.76 0.78 -4.22
C SER A 126 -9.67 1.64 -3.35
N ILE A 127 -10.07 2.78 -3.90
CA ILE A 127 -11.12 3.63 -3.35
C ILE A 127 -12.38 3.42 -4.19
N ARG A 128 -12.29 3.71 -5.49
CA ARG A 128 -13.45 3.71 -6.38
C ARG A 128 -14.07 2.33 -6.58
N TYR A 129 -13.29 1.25 -6.61
CA TYR A 129 -13.84 -0.10 -6.77
C TYR A 129 -14.80 -0.50 -5.63
N PHE A 130 -14.57 -0.01 -4.41
CA PHE A 130 -15.40 -0.36 -3.23
C PHE A 130 -16.48 0.67 -2.93
N LEU A 131 -16.41 1.87 -3.53
CA LEU A 131 -17.36 2.96 -3.33
C LEU A 131 -18.27 3.18 -4.55
N SER A 132 -18.07 2.41 -5.62
CA SER A 132 -18.90 2.41 -6.83
C SER A 132 -20.05 1.43 -6.73
#